data_AF-A0A9W5NPS6-F1
#
_entry.id   AF-A0A9W5NPS6-F1
#
_cell.length_a   1.000
_cell.length_b   1.000
_cell.length_c   1.000
_cell.angle_alpha   90.00
_cell.angle_beta   90.00
_cell.angle_gamma   90.00
#
_symmetry.space_group_name_H-M   'P 1'
#
loop_
_entity.id
_entity.type
_entity.pdbx_description
1 polymer ?
#
loop_
_entity_poly.entity_id
_entity_poly.type
_entity_poly.pdbx_seq_one_letter_code
_entity_poly.pdbx_strand_id
1 'polypeptide(L)'
;MQRLNTPKGLGIATSKYPEGSGINLYSGPGKDAWFTGNVINTKMPYLIIDAAWYGGNEKMLCLGWEAWAKEEHFEVEWFHAYSKYPAGYGINTYDGPNGKYKGNVDGSYPYGIFARKDGYIDIGQNTWVKEEHFNVR
;
A
#
# COMPACT_ATOMS: atom_id res chain seq x y z
N MET A 1 25.59 -7.85 9.19
CA MET A 1 24.31 -7.27 9.63
C MET A 1 23.31 -7.36 8.49
N GLN A 2 22.31 -8.25 8.57
CA GLN A 2 21.14 -8.12 7.71
C GLN A 2 20.44 -6.83 8.12
N ARG A 3 20.36 -5.85 7.22
CA ARG A 3 19.43 -4.74 7.40
C ARG A 3 18.06 -5.37 7.40
N LEU A 4 17.39 -5.39 8.55
CA LEU A 4 15.94 -5.60 8.60
C LEU A 4 15.37 -4.50 7.70
N ASN A 5 14.89 -4.86 6.52
CA ASN A 5 14.16 -3.95 5.66
C ASN A 5 12.91 -3.55 6.46
N THR A 6 12.91 -2.35 7.06
CA THR A 6 11.69 -1.77 7.59
C THR A 6 10.64 -1.87 6.48
N PRO A 7 9.47 -2.47 6.73
CA PRO A 7 8.46 -2.63 5.69
C PRO A 7 8.18 -1.25 5.11
N LYS A 8 8.27 -1.17 3.79
CA LYS A 8 8.01 0.06 3.05
C LYS A 8 6.52 0.07 2.71
N GLY A 9 5.74 0.84 3.46
CA GLY A 9 4.29 0.81 3.35
C GLY A 9 3.72 1.51 2.12
N LEU A 10 2.40 1.41 1.98
CA LEU A 10 1.58 2.05 0.96
C LEU A 10 1.00 3.39 1.44
N GLY A 11 0.91 3.60 2.75
CA GLY A 11 0.35 4.80 3.37
C GLY A 11 0.23 4.65 4.88
N ILE A 12 -0.44 5.61 5.51
CA ILE A 12 -0.73 5.64 6.95
C ILE A 12 -2.25 5.59 7.17
N ALA A 13 -2.68 4.74 8.09
CA ALA A 13 -4.08 4.62 8.51
C ALA A 13 -4.24 5.08 9.97
N THR A 14 -5.19 5.98 10.21
CA THR A 14 -5.54 6.44 11.57
C THR A 14 -7.02 6.19 11.85
N SER A 15 -7.35 5.64 13.01
CA SER A 15 -8.75 5.38 13.39
C SER A 15 -9.59 6.66 13.33
N LYS A 16 -10.77 6.59 12.70
CA LYS A 16 -11.78 7.67 12.72
C LYS A 16 -12.44 7.84 14.08
N TYR A 17 -12.35 6.81 14.92
CA TYR A 17 -13.08 6.74 16.18
C TYR A 17 -12.28 7.33 17.35
N PRO A 18 -12.94 7.69 18.47
CA PRO A 18 -12.26 8.05 19.71
C PRO A 18 -11.37 6.91 20.24
N GLU A 19 -10.32 7.29 21.00
CA GLU A 19 -9.46 6.33 21.72
C GLU A 19 -10.32 5.36 22.55
N GLY A 20 -9.99 4.07 22.50
CA GLY A 20 -10.74 2.98 23.14
C GLY A 20 -11.81 2.34 22.25
N SER A 21 -12.19 2.95 21.12
CA SER A 21 -13.18 2.39 20.20
C SER A 21 -12.55 1.34 19.29
N GLY A 22 -13.05 0.10 19.35
CA GLY A 22 -12.46 -1.06 18.68
C GLY A 22 -12.78 -1.15 17.18
N ILE A 23 -11.76 -1.45 16.39
CA ILE A 23 -11.86 -1.86 14.98
C ILE A 23 -11.38 -3.30 14.88
N ASN A 24 -12.20 -4.19 14.33
CA ASN A 24 -11.89 -5.61 14.20
C ASN A 24 -10.73 -5.86 13.23
N LEU A 25 -9.85 -6.79 13.59
CA LEU A 25 -8.81 -7.32 12.72
C LEU A 25 -9.18 -8.71 12.21
N TYR A 26 -8.95 -8.94 10.93
CA TYR A 26 -9.28 -10.15 10.20
C TYR A 26 -8.01 -10.86 9.70
N SER A 27 -8.10 -12.17 9.56
CA SER A 27 -6.99 -13.03 9.12
C SER A 27 -6.51 -12.75 7.70
N GLY A 28 -7.35 -12.11 6.88
CA GLY A 28 -7.11 -11.83 5.47
C GLY A 28 -8.11 -10.83 4.91
N PRO A 29 -7.98 -10.47 3.62
CA PRO A 29 -8.90 -9.55 2.96
C PRO A 29 -10.14 -10.22 2.35
N GLY A 30 -10.10 -11.52 2.11
CA GLY A 30 -11.12 -12.22 1.32
C GLY A 30 -12.41 -12.54 2.10
N LYS A 31 -13.43 -12.98 1.37
CA LYS A 31 -14.74 -13.43 1.91
C LYS A 31 -14.64 -14.52 3.00
N ASP A 32 -13.58 -15.33 2.96
CA ASP A 32 -13.34 -16.43 3.89
C ASP A 32 -12.49 -15.98 5.10
N ALA A 33 -12.21 -14.68 5.23
CA ALA A 33 -11.48 -14.12 6.35
C ALA A 33 -12.31 -14.21 7.64
N TRP A 34 -11.68 -14.63 8.71
CA TRP A 34 -12.29 -14.74 10.03
C TRP A 34 -11.76 -13.64 10.96
N PHE A 35 -12.60 -13.22 11.92
CA PHE A 35 -12.21 -12.26 12.94
C PHE A 35 -11.17 -12.87 13.88
N THR A 36 -10.01 -12.25 14.00
CA THR A 36 -8.86 -12.81 14.73
C THR A 36 -9.02 -12.86 16.25
N GLY A 37 -10.06 -12.22 16.80
CA GLY A 37 -10.14 -11.93 18.24
C GLY A 37 -9.44 -10.63 18.64
N ASN A 38 -8.64 -10.04 17.74
CA ASN A 38 -7.88 -8.83 18.00
C ASN A 38 -8.57 -7.57 17.47
N VAL A 39 -8.38 -6.46 18.16
CA VAL A 39 -8.92 -5.15 17.77
C VAL A 39 -7.83 -4.08 17.82
N ILE A 40 -7.94 -3.09 16.95
CA ILE A 40 -7.27 -1.79 17.13
C ILE A 40 -8.22 -0.91 17.92
N ASN A 41 -7.82 -0.48 19.10
CA ASN A 41 -8.60 0.42 19.95
C ASN A 41 -7.83 1.70 20.30
N THR A 42 -6.76 2.01 19.57
CA THR A 42 -5.97 3.22 19.73
C THR A 42 -6.04 4.09 18.50
N LYS A 43 -5.80 5.39 18.67
CA LYS A 43 -5.70 6.38 17.59
C LYS A 43 -4.28 6.56 17.06
N MET A 44 -3.32 5.73 17.50
CA MET A 44 -1.98 5.71 16.92
C MET A 44 -2.05 5.44 15.41
N PRO A 45 -1.25 6.14 14.58
CA PRO A 45 -1.19 5.87 13.15
C PRO A 45 -0.50 4.53 12.87
N TYR A 46 -1.05 3.77 11.91
CA TYR A 46 -0.52 2.48 11.47
C TYR A 46 0.02 2.56 10.04
N LEU A 47 1.17 1.95 9.81
CA LEU A 47 1.69 1.77 8.45
C LEU A 47 0.87 0.70 7.73
N ILE A 48 0.35 1.05 6.55
CA ILE A 48 -0.32 0.10 5.65
C ILE A 48 0.76 -0.66 4.91
N ILE A 49 0.90 -1.96 5.14
CA ILE A 49 1.93 -2.80 4.50
C ILE A 49 1.45 -3.47 3.22
N ASP A 50 0.14 -3.64 3.07
CA ASP A 50 -0.51 -4.17 1.86
C ASP A 50 -1.98 -3.71 1.83
N ALA A 51 -2.64 -3.83 0.68
CA ALA A 51 -4.06 -3.50 0.53
C ALA A 51 -4.76 -4.39 -0.49
N ALA A 52 -6.02 -4.71 -0.21
CA ALA A 52 -6.89 -5.43 -1.12
C ALA A 52 -7.88 -4.46 -1.77
N TRP A 53 -7.73 -4.26 -3.08
CA TRP A 53 -8.44 -3.24 -3.86
C TRP A 53 -9.79 -3.74 -4.41
N TYR A 54 -10.69 -4.15 -3.50
CA TYR A 54 -12.06 -4.47 -3.88
C TYR A 54 -12.87 -3.21 -4.20
N GLY A 55 -13.89 -3.34 -5.05
CA GLY A 55 -14.77 -2.21 -5.41
C GLY A 55 -15.64 -1.77 -4.23
N GLY A 56 -16.08 -0.49 -4.25
CA GLY A 56 -16.95 0.06 -3.21
C GLY A 56 -16.27 0.18 -1.84
N ASN A 57 -17.00 -0.12 -0.77
CA ASN A 57 -16.52 0.00 0.62
C ASN A 57 -15.83 -1.27 1.14
N GLU A 58 -15.45 -2.19 0.24
CA GLU A 58 -14.88 -3.48 0.63
C GLU A 58 -13.35 -3.47 0.71
N LYS A 59 -12.71 -2.34 0.40
CA LYS A 59 -11.24 -2.25 0.46
C LYS A 59 -10.73 -2.55 1.87
N MET A 60 -9.72 -3.43 1.94
CA MET A 60 -9.09 -3.81 3.21
C MET A 60 -7.61 -3.40 3.24
N LEU A 61 -7.17 -2.98 4.41
CA LEU A 61 -5.81 -2.55 4.72
C LEU A 61 -5.12 -3.64 5.54
N CYS A 62 -3.93 -4.05 5.13
CA CYS A 62 -3.07 -4.90 5.93
C CYS A 62 -2.15 -4.03 6.78
N LEU A 63 -2.23 -4.18 8.10
CA LEU A 63 -1.49 -3.38 9.07
C LEU A 63 -0.39 -4.21 9.79
N GLY A 64 -0.22 -5.47 9.38
CA GLY A 64 0.67 -6.44 10.02
C GLY A 64 0.28 -7.89 9.70
N TRP A 65 0.93 -8.85 10.36
CA TRP A 65 0.57 -10.26 10.23
C TRP A 65 -0.83 -10.52 10.80
N GLU A 66 -1.72 -11.09 9.98
CA GLU A 66 -3.14 -11.34 10.31
C GLU A 66 -3.88 -10.08 10.84
N ALA A 67 -3.47 -8.90 10.38
CA ALA A 67 -4.03 -7.63 10.82
C ALA A 67 -4.70 -6.89 9.65
N TRP A 68 -5.70 -7.52 9.03
CA TRP A 68 -6.49 -6.89 7.98
C TRP A 68 -7.69 -6.16 8.56
N ALA A 69 -7.92 -4.91 8.14
CA ALA A 69 -9.04 -4.09 8.60
C ALA A 69 -9.71 -3.38 7.43
N LYS A 70 -11.01 -3.13 7.51
CA LYS A 70 -11.72 -2.38 6.46
C LYS A 70 -11.27 -0.92 6.45
N GLU A 71 -10.98 -0.38 5.27
CA GLU A 71 -10.55 1.02 5.12
C GLU A 71 -11.59 2.01 5.66
N GLU A 72 -12.89 1.69 5.57
CA GLU A 72 -13.96 2.61 5.96
C GLU A 72 -13.84 3.16 7.39
N HIS A 73 -13.17 2.41 8.27
CA HIS A 73 -12.92 2.77 9.68
C HIS A 73 -11.72 3.70 9.91
N PHE A 74 -10.97 4.05 8.86
CA PHE A 74 -9.73 4.83 8.95
C PHE A 74 -9.78 6.09 8.09
N GLU A 75 -9.15 7.16 8.58
CA GLU A 75 -8.61 8.21 7.73
C GLU A 75 -7.29 7.67 7.15
N VAL A 76 -7.16 7.72 5.83
CA VAL A 76 -6.01 7.12 5.13
C VAL A 76 -5.24 8.18 4.35
N GLU A 77 -3.95 8.26 4.65
CA GLU A 77 -2.98 9.05 3.91
C GLU A 77 -2.14 8.11 3.05
N TRP A 78 -2.55 7.97 1.78
CA TRP A 78 -1.83 7.15 0.81
C TRP A 78 -0.52 7.82 0.38
N PHE A 79 0.56 7.05 0.36
CA PHE A 79 1.82 7.51 -0.22
C PHE A 79 1.71 7.53 -1.74
N HIS A 80 2.49 8.43 -2.33
CA HIS A 80 2.60 8.58 -3.76
C HIS A 80 4.06 8.47 -4.21
N ALA A 81 4.27 7.92 -5.40
CA ALA A 81 5.58 7.80 -6.02
C ALA A 81 5.85 9.00 -6.93
N TYR A 82 6.82 9.83 -6.57
CA TYR A 82 7.26 10.99 -7.35
C TYR A 82 8.52 10.66 -8.13
N SER A 83 8.51 10.88 -9.45
CA SER A 83 9.70 10.68 -10.29
C SER A 83 10.88 11.50 -9.76
N LYS A 84 12.08 10.89 -9.76
CA LYS A 84 13.35 11.60 -9.53
C LYS A 84 13.85 12.35 -10.76
N TYR A 85 13.26 12.11 -11.92
CA TYR A 85 13.64 12.70 -13.19
C TYR A 85 12.67 13.82 -13.59
N PRO A 86 13.11 14.77 -14.44
CA PRO A 86 12.22 15.75 -15.05
C PRO A 86 11.05 15.09 -15.80
N ALA A 87 9.92 15.79 -15.84
CA ALA A 87 8.76 15.37 -16.63
C ALA A 87 9.15 15.15 -18.11
N GLY A 88 8.67 14.05 -18.69
CA GLY A 88 9.01 13.63 -20.05
C GLY A 88 10.17 12.63 -20.12
N TYR A 89 10.89 12.39 -19.02
CA TYR A 89 11.90 11.34 -18.98
C TYR A 89 11.22 9.96 -18.85
N GLY A 90 11.42 9.10 -19.85
CA GLY A 90 10.81 7.77 -19.88
C GLY A 90 11.35 6.86 -18.77
N ILE A 91 10.44 6.33 -17.94
CA ILE A 91 10.72 5.35 -16.89
C ILE A 91 10.07 4.02 -17.29
N ASN A 92 10.87 2.96 -17.39
CA ASN A 92 10.37 1.65 -17.82
C ASN A 92 9.32 1.09 -16.86
N THR A 93 8.28 0.48 -17.44
CA THR A 93 7.27 -0.29 -16.73
C THR A 93 7.37 -1.77 -17.06
N TYR A 94 6.86 -2.61 -16.16
CA TYR A 94 6.95 -4.07 -16.23
C TYR A 94 5.62 -4.75 -15.87
N ASP A 95 5.43 -6.00 -16.31
CA ASP A 95 4.25 -6.83 -15.99
C ASP A 95 4.29 -7.49 -14.60
N GLY A 96 5.33 -7.21 -13.83
CA GLY A 96 5.56 -7.70 -12.48
C GLY A 96 6.94 -7.29 -11.96
N PRO A 97 7.25 -7.52 -10.68
CA PRO A 97 8.62 -7.41 -10.16
C PRO A 97 9.55 -8.37 -10.93
N ASN A 98 10.67 -7.85 -11.43
CA ASN A 98 11.58 -8.57 -12.33
C ASN A 98 10.89 -9.16 -13.59
N GLY A 99 9.74 -8.61 -13.96
CA GLY A 99 8.94 -9.05 -15.10
C GLY A 99 9.45 -8.51 -16.44
N LYS A 100 8.65 -8.74 -17.50
CA LYS A 100 8.91 -8.26 -18.85
C LYS A 100 8.57 -6.78 -18.96
N TYR A 101 9.31 -6.07 -19.81
CA TYR A 101 9.03 -4.70 -20.19
C TYR A 101 7.63 -4.57 -20.81
N LYS A 102 6.84 -3.61 -20.33
CA LYS A 102 5.49 -3.27 -20.83
C LYS A 102 5.41 -1.94 -21.56
N GLY A 103 6.39 -1.06 -21.37
CA GLY A 103 6.33 0.32 -21.87
C GLY A 103 7.08 1.27 -20.96
N ASN A 104 6.69 2.54 -21.00
CA ASN A 104 7.23 3.57 -20.13
C ASN A 104 6.14 4.53 -19.65
N VAL A 105 6.42 5.20 -18.54
CA VAL A 105 5.70 6.38 -18.07
C VAL A 105 6.63 7.59 -18.09
N ASP A 106 6.09 8.79 -18.15
CA ASP A 106 6.86 10.03 -18.35
C ASP A 106 7.26 10.76 -17.05
N GLY A 107 6.81 10.26 -15.89
CA GLY A 107 7.10 10.85 -14.58
C GLY A 107 6.54 12.25 -14.36
N SER A 108 5.60 12.72 -15.19
CA SER A 108 5.07 14.09 -15.13
C SER A 108 4.17 14.34 -13.91
N TYR A 109 3.52 13.30 -13.40
CA TYR A 109 2.65 13.34 -12.22
C TYR A 109 3.06 12.27 -11.20
N PRO A 110 2.75 12.46 -9.91
CA PRO A 110 2.89 11.41 -8.93
C PRO A 110 1.94 10.24 -9.23
N TYR A 111 2.41 9.03 -8.96
CA TYR A 111 1.61 7.82 -9.10
C TYR A 111 1.11 7.33 -7.74
N GLY A 112 -0.14 6.87 -7.70
CA GLY A 112 -0.64 6.08 -6.58
C GLY A 112 0.16 4.78 -6.45
N ILE A 113 0.23 4.24 -5.24
CA ILE A 113 0.97 3.01 -4.93
C ILE A 113 -0.04 1.93 -4.54
N PHE A 114 -0.20 0.93 -5.42
CA PHE A 114 -1.17 -0.16 -5.22
C PHE A 114 -0.54 -1.39 -4.58
N ALA A 115 0.75 -1.60 -4.79
CA ALA A 115 1.55 -2.63 -4.13
C ALA A 115 3.03 -2.25 -4.17
N ARG A 116 3.81 -2.79 -3.24
CA ARG A 116 5.28 -2.69 -3.24
C ARG A 116 5.88 -4.06 -3.01
N LYS A 117 6.74 -4.49 -3.91
CA LYS A 117 7.32 -5.84 -3.86
C LYS A 117 8.67 -5.88 -4.56
N ASP A 118 9.66 -6.49 -3.90
CA ASP A 118 11.00 -6.76 -4.45
C ASP A 118 11.68 -5.54 -5.11
N GLY A 119 11.47 -4.34 -4.55
CA GLY A 119 12.04 -3.09 -5.08
C GLY A 119 11.25 -2.48 -6.24
N TYR A 120 10.02 -2.94 -6.48
CA TYR A 120 9.09 -2.39 -7.47
C TYR A 120 7.83 -1.83 -6.80
N ILE A 121 7.22 -0.86 -7.47
CA ILE A 121 5.95 -0.24 -7.13
C ILE A 121 4.94 -0.59 -8.23
N ASP A 122 3.79 -1.17 -7.88
CA ASP A 122 2.64 -1.23 -8.79
C ASP A 122 1.94 0.13 -8.77
N ILE A 123 1.93 0.79 -9.93
CA ILE A 123 1.25 2.08 -10.14
C ILE A 123 -0.16 1.92 -10.72
N GLY A 124 -0.67 0.69 -10.75
CA GLY A 124 -2.03 0.34 -11.14
C GLY A 124 -2.07 -0.54 -12.39
N GLN A 125 -3.14 -1.34 -12.51
CA GLN A 125 -3.37 -2.24 -13.65
C GLN A 125 -2.19 -3.21 -13.90
N ASN A 126 -1.55 -3.67 -12.82
CA ASN A 126 -0.39 -4.54 -12.87
C ASN A 126 0.74 -3.92 -13.72
N THR A 127 1.09 -2.67 -13.40
CA THR A 127 2.11 -1.89 -14.10
C THR A 127 3.16 -1.50 -13.08
N TRP A 128 4.30 -2.19 -13.15
CA TRP A 128 5.32 -2.09 -12.13
C TRP A 128 6.46 -1.19 -12.57
N VAL A 129 6.90 -0.29 -11.71
CA VAL A 129 8.10 0.54 -11.91
C VAL A 129 9.15 0.20 -10.85
N LYS A 130 10.43 0.33 -11.18
CA LYS A 130 11.48 0.17 -10.18
C LYS A 130 11.45 1.33 -9.20
N GLU A 131 11.36 1.02 -7.91
CA GLU A 131 11.26 2.00 -6.84
C GLU A 131 12.48 2.93 -6.77
N GLU A 132 13.66 2.47 -7.20
CA GLU A 132 14.89 3.26 -7.17
C GLU A 132 14.79 4.59 -7.95
N HIS A 133 13.88 4.67 -8.92
CA HIS A 133 13.61 5.87 -9.73
C HIS A 133 12.65 6.88 -9.08
N PHE A 134 12.12 6.58 -7.89
CA PHE A 134 11.07 7.38 -7.25
C PHE A 134 11.43 7.80 -5.82
N ASN A 135 10.91 8.95 -5.43
CA ASN A 135 10.78 9.35 -4.03
C ASN A 135 9.36 9.01 -3.59
N VAL A 136 9.22 8.20 -2.54
CA VAL A 136 7.91 7.85 -1.95
C VAL A 136 7.69 8.69 -0.71
N ARG A 137 6.55 9.37 -0.65
CA ARG A 137 6.12 10.21 0.48
C ARG A 137 4.61 10.32 0.52
#